data_AF-A0A3D9H1S4-F1
#
_entry.id   AF-A0A3D9H1S4-F1
#
_cell.length_a   1.000
_cell.length_b   1.000
_cell.length_c   1.000
_cell.angle_alpha   90.00
_cell.angle_beta   90.00
_cell.angle_gamma   90.00
#
_symmetry.space_group_name_H-M   'P 1'
#
loop_
_entity.id
_entity.type
_entity.pdbx_description
1 polymer ?
#
loop_
_entity_poly.entity_id
_entity_poly.type
_entity_poly.pdbx_seq_one_letter_code
_entity_poly.pdbx_strand_id
1 'polypeptide(L)' 'MSYLLKLKPQYRLQLGILILILSVISFFVIWNYETGFFGGFIAGGLLGIGLGLIVTYKKQ' A
#
# COMPACT_ATOMS: atom_id res chain seq x y z
N MET A 1 10.72 -3.75 19.41
CA MET A 1 11.34 -3.95 18.08
C MET A 1 10.29 -4.50 17.13
N SER A 2 9.74 -3.65 16.25
CA SER A 2 8.58 -4.01 15.42
C SER A 2 8.89 -5.15 14.45
N TYR A 3 8.12 -6.24 14.55
CA TYR A 3 8.22 -7.45 13.73
C TYR A 3 8.17 -7.16 12.21
N LEU A 4 7.48 -6.08 11.80
CA LEU A 4 7.38 -5.62 10.41
C LEU A 4 8.72 -5.22 9.77
N LEU A 5 9.75 -4.91 10.57
CA LEU A 5 11.10 -4.54 10.11
C LEU A 5 12.07 -5.73 10.04
N LYS A 6 11.65 -6.92 10.49
CA LYS A 6 12.47 -8.15 10.44
C LYS A 6 12.19 -9.01 9.20
N LEU A 7 11.21 -8.62 8.38
CA LEU A 7 10.90 -9.28 7.12
C LEU A 7 12.04 -9.08 6.12
N LYS A 8 12.50 -10.19 5.53
CA LYS A 8 13.50 -10.21 4.46
C LYS A 8 13.12 -9.16 3.38
N PRO A 9 14.07 -8.33 2.91
CA PRO A 9 13.80 -7.21 2.00
C PRO A 9 12.98 -7.60 0.75
N GLN A 10 13.23 -8.80 0.21
CA GLN A 10 12.50 -9.36 -0.93
C GLN A 10 10.97 -9.43 -0.69
N TYR A 11 10.54 -9.86 0.50
CA TYR A 11 9.12 -9.95 0.83
C TYR A 11 8.48 -8.58 1.06
N ARG A 12 9.25 -7.59 1.55
CA ARG A 12 8.75 -6.20 1.71
C ARG A 12 8.51 -5.55 0.35
N LEU A 13 9.39 -5.78 -0.62
CA LEU A 13 9.21 -5.29 -1.98
C LEU A 13 7.99 -5.94 -2.63
N GLN A 14 7.85 -7.27 -2.52
CA GLN A 14 6.69 -7.99 -3.05
C GLN A 14 5.38 -7.52 -2.42
N LEU A 15 5.33 -7.38 -1.09
CA LEU A 15 4.16 -6.85 -0.37
C LEU A 15 3.85 -5.40 -0.79
N GLY A 16 4.88 -4.56 -0.91
CA GLY A 16 4.72 -3.17 -1.37
C GLY A 16 4.11 -3.09 -2.76
N ILE A 17 4.59 -3.90 -3.71
CA ILE A 17 4.04 -3.98 -5.07
C ILE A 17 2.59 -4.49 -5.06
N LEU A 18 2.31 -5.55 -4.29
CA LEU A 18 0.96 -6.12 -4.14
C LEU A 18 -0.04 -5.08 -3.61
N ILE A 19 0.36 -4.37 -2.55
CA ILE A 19 -0.45 -3.32 -1.93
C ILE A 19 -0.65 -2.13 -2.89
N LEU A 20 0.36 -1.79 -3.69
CA LEU A 20 0.26 -0.72 -4.67
C LEU A 20 -0.74 -1.09 -5.79
N ILE A 21 -0.70 -2.32 -6.30
CA ILE A 21 -1.69 -2.82 -7.28
C ILE A 21 -3.10 -2.78 -6.69
N LEU A 22 -3.29 -3.28 -5.47
CA LEU A 22 -4.56 -3.21 -4.74
C LEU A 22 -5.05 -1.77 -4.58
N SER A 23 -4.15 -0.84 -4.27
CA SER A 23 -4.49 0.57 -4.13
C SER A 23 -4.94 1.22 -5.44
N VAL A 24 -4.33 0.85 -6.57
CA VAL A 24 -4.74 1.32 -7.90
C VAL A 24 -6.14 0.80 -8.25
N ILE A 25 -6.42 -0.47 -7.93
CA ILE A 25 -7.75 -1.08 -8.11
C ILE A 25 -8.78 -0.37 -7.22
N SER A 26 -8.45 -0.11 -5.94
CA SER A 26 -9.33 0.65 -5.05
C SER A 26 -9.61 2.05 -5.58
N PHE A 27 -8.62 2.72 -6.17
CA PHE A 27 -8.81 4.03 -6.82
C PHE A 27 -9.77 3.95 -8.00
N PHE A 28 -9.66 2.90 -8.82
CA PHE A 28 -10.59 2.66 -9.92
C PHE A 28 -12.02 2.43 -9.41
N VAL A 29 -12.19 1.68 -8.32
CA VAL A 29 -13.51 1.47 -7.70
C VAL A 29 -14.07 2.79 -7.15
N ILE A 30 -13.27 3.59 -6.47
CA ILE A 30 -13.72 4.90 -5.95
C ILE A 30 -14.12 5.86 -7.07
N TRP A 31 -13.43 5.78 -8.21
CA TRP A 31 -13.75 6.61 -9.37
C TRP A 31 -15.07 6.22 -10.04
N ASN A 32 -15.41 4.92 -10.05
CA ASN A 32 -16.61 4.41 -10.71
C ASN A 32 -17.82 4.27 -9.78
N TYR A 33 -17.63 4.28 -8.47
CA TYR A 33 -18.67 4.07 -7.48
C TYR A 33 -18.66 5.18 -6.42
N GLU A 34 -19.84 5.65 -6.01
CA GLU A 34 -20.00 6.60 -4.90
C GLU A 34 -19.66 5.96 -3.55
N THR A 35 -18.37 5.78 -3.31
CA THR A 35 -17.82 5.19 -2.08
C THR A 35 -17.65 6.21 -0.95
N GLY A 36 -17.84 7.49 -1.25
CA GLY A 36 -17.75 8.59 -0.28
C GLY A 36 -16.36 8.76 0.34
N PHE A 37 -16.31 9.51 1.45
CA PHE A 37 -15.06 9.84 2.15
C PHE A 37 -14.28 8.60 2.63
N PHE A 38 -14.98 7.58 3.10
CA PHE A 38 -14.37 6.34 3.60
C PHE A 38 -13.63 5.56 2.51
N GLY A 39 -14.17 5.51 1.29
CA GLY A 39 -13.47 4.91 0.15
C GLY A 39 -12.14 5.60 -0.13
N GLY A 40 -12.18 6.93 -0.29
CA GLY A 40 -10.98 7.75 -0.49
C GLY A 40 -9.93 7.60 0.61
N PHE A 41 -10.36 7.57 1.87
CA PHE A 41 -9.46 7.39 3.00
C PHE A 41 -8.74 6.03 2.99
N ILE A 42 -9.48 4.94 2.71
CA ILE A 42 -8.92 3.58 2.66
C ILE A 42 -7.94 3.44 1.49
N ALA A 43 -8.30 3.93 0.30
CA ALA A 43 -7.39 3.88 -0.84
C ALA A 43 -6.15 4.74 -0.64
N GLY A 44 -6.27 5.95 -0.10
CA GLY A 44 -5.14 6.80 0.23
C GLY A 44 -4.19 6.15 1.26
N GLY A 45 -4.74 5.50 2.28
CA GLY A 45 -3.98 4.77 3.28
C GLY A 45 -3.22 3.57 2.69
N LEU A 46 -3.86 2.79 1.81
CA LEU A 46 -3.22 1.68 1.09
C LEU A 46 -2.07 2.16 0.21
N LEU A 47 -2.27 3.25 -0.53
CA LEU A 47 -1.24 3.85 -1.39
C LEU A 47 -0.03 4.32 -0.56
N GLY A 48 -0.28 4.99 0.57
CA GLY A 48 0.76 5.48 1.47
C GLY A 48 1.58 4.33 2.10
N ILE A 49 0.90 3.26 2.54
CA ILE A 49 1.58 2.07 3.11
C ILE A 49 2.37 1.33 2.03
N GLY A 50 1.80 1.16 0.83
CA GLY A 50 2.46 0.49 -0.30
C GLY A 50 3.73 1.23 -0.72
N LEU A 51 3.65 2.54 -0.92
CA LEU A 51 4.81 3.39 -1.22
C LEU A 51 5.82 3.40 -0.08
N GLY A 52 5.37 3.49 1.18
CA GLY A 52 6.25 3.42 2.35
C GLY A 52 7.04 2.13 2.41
N LEU A 53 6.43 0.99 2.10
CA LEU A 53 7.09 -0.32 2.05
C LEU A 53 8.11 -0.42 0.90
N ILE A 54 7.78 0.12 -0.28
CA ILE A 54 8.68 0.15 -1.44
C ILE A 54 9.87 1.07 -1.20
N VAL A 55 9.66 2.26 -0.63
CA VAL A 55 10.75 3.22 -0.38
C VAL A 55 11.66 2.74 0.75
N THR A 56 11.09 2.11 1.79
CA THR A 56 11.86 1.59 2.93
C THR A 56 12.60 0.29 2.62
N TYR A 57 12.32 -0.36 1.48
CA TYR A 57 13.08 -1.54 1.02
C TYR A 57 14.58 -1.26 0.86
N LYS A 58 14.95 -0.06 0.43
CA LYS A 58 16.34 0.28 0.08
C LYS A 58 17.18 0.85 1.23
N LYS A 59 16.57 1.07 2.41
CA LYS A 59 17.21 1.79 3.53
C LYS A 59 17.87 0.85 4.55
N GLN A 60 18.09 -0.42 4.21
CA GLN A 60 18.89 -1.37 4.98
C GLN A 60 20.20 -1.65 4.26
#